data_AF-A0A819VDU2-F1
#
_entry.id   AF-A0A819VDU2-F1
#
_cell.length_a   1.000
_cell.length_b   1.000
_cell.length_c   1.000
_cell.angle_alpha   90.00
_cell.angle_beta   90.00
_cell.angle_gamma   90.00
#
_symmetry.space_group_name_H-M   'P 1'
#
loop_
_entity.id
_entity.type
_entity.pdbx_description
1 polymer ?
#
loop_
_entity_poly.entity_id
_entity_poly.type
_entity_poly.pdbx_seq_one_letter_code
_entity_poly.pdbx_strand_id
1 'polypeptide(L)'
;VTKVEEPSKYGVVVYEQDTGKIERFVEKPRQYVSNKINAGLYIFNSSILDRIELRPTSIEKEIFPAMAADKQLYAYELKGKII
;
A
#
# COMPACT_ATOMS: atom_id res chain seq x y z
N VAL A 1 5.01 -2.90 -4.40
CA VAL A 1 4.37 -1.99 -5.39
C VAL A 1 4.89 -2.28 -6.78
N THR A 2 4.10 -2.02 -7.82
CA THR A 2 4.52 -2.15 -9.22
C THR A 2 4.12 -0.91 -10.04
N LYS A 3 4.75 -0.70 -11.21
CA LYS A 3 4.46 0.43 -12.10
C LYS A 3 3.42 0.04 -13.16
N VAL A 4 2.43 0.90 -13.40
CA VAL A 4 1.41 0.74 -14.45
C VAL A 4 1.22 2.02 -15.26
N GLU A 5 0.79 1.87 -16.51
CA GLU A 5 0.55 3.02 -17.40
C GLU A 5 -0.74 3.79 -17.03
N GLU A 6 -1.78 3.11 -16.53
CA GLU A 6 -3.08 3.71 -16.19
C GLU A 6 -3.46 3.50 -14.71
N PRO A 7 -3.03 4.38 -13.79
CA PRO A 7 -3.23 4.22 -12.34
C PRO A 7 -4.67 4.53 -11.85
N SER A 8 -5.51 5.15 -12.67
CA SER A 8 -6.88 5.58 -12.31
C SER A 8 -7.80 4.43 -11.88
N LYS A 9 -7.49 3.20 -12.30
CA LYS A 9 -8.25 1.98 -12.00
C LYS A 9 -7.84 1.33 -10.66
N TYR A 10 -6.76 1.80 -10.03
CA TYR A 10 -6.11 1.11 -8.92
C TYR A 10 -5.94 2.02 -7.68
N GLY A 11 -5.59 1.38 -6.56
CA GLY A 11 -5.07 2.07 -5.39
C GLY A 11 -3.61 2.48 -5.63
N VAL A 12 -3.33 3.77 -5.52
CA VAL A 12 -1.99 4.35 -5.64
C VAL A 12 -1.37 4.50 -4.26
N VAL A 13 -0.08 4.19 -4.17
CA VAL A 13 0.69 4.30 -2.93
C VAL A 13 1.65 5.49 -3.03
N VAL A 14 1.59 6.39 -2.05
CA VAL A 14 2.53 7.51 -1.91
C VAL A 14 3.53 7.15 -0.80
N TYR A 15 4.82 7.22 -1.13
CA TYR A 15 5.88 6.83 -0.22
C TYR A 15 7.17 7.60 -0.50
N GLU A 16 7.99 7.77 0.53
CA GLU A 16 9.31 8.42 0.47
C GLU A 16 10.29 7.56 -0.33
N GLN A 17 10.95 8.12 -1.35
CA GLN A 17 11.76 7.33 -2.29
C GLN A 17 13.00 6.69 -1.65
N ASP A 18 13.64 7.38 -0.71
CA ASP A 18 14.91 6.93 -0.11
C ASP A 18 14.70 5.79 0.90
N THR A 19 13.63 5.86 1.69
CA THR A 19 13.36 4.90 2.77
C THR A 19 12.33 3.85 2.39
N GLY A 20 11.51 4.11 1.36
CA GLY A 20 10.35 3.32 1.03
C GLY A 20 9.15 3.54 1.96
N LYS A 21 9.24 4.44 2.96
CA LYS A 21 8.18 4.61 3.96
C LYS A 21 6.89 5.12 3.34
N ILE A 22 5.79 4.41 3.58
CA ILE A 22 4.48 4.77 3.05
C ILE A 22 3.91 5.94 3.86
N GLU A 23 3.51 6.99 3.16
CA GLU A 23 2.84 8.14 3.75
C GLU A 23 1.32 7.93 3.78
N ARG A 24 0.75 7.54 2.62
CA ARG A 24 -0.70 7.36 2.46
C ARG A 24 -1.07 6.52 1.24
N PHE A 25 -2.29 6.01 1.28
CA PHE A 25 -2.95 5.32 0.17
C PHE A 25 -3.98 6.25 -0.48
N VAL A 26 -4.09 6.17 -1.81
CA VAL A 26 -5.08 6.93 -2.58
C VAL A 26 -5.87 5.97 -3.46
N GLU A 27 -7.13 5.74 -3.11
CA GLU A 27 -8.02 4.86 -3.87
C GLU A 27 -8.54 5.58 -5.12
N LYS A 28 -8.24 5.05 -6.32
CA LYS A 28 -8.74 5.54 -7.62
C LYS A 28 -8.64 7.07 -7.79
N PRO A 29 -7.41 7.62 -7.80
CA PRO A 29 -7.23 9.05 -7.84
C PRO A 29 -7.77 9.64 -9.16
N ARG A 30 -8.56 10.73 -9.05
CA ARG A 30 -9.10 11.47 -10.20
C ARG A 30 -8.04 12.30 -10.93
N GLN A 31 -6.95 12.63 -10.24
CA GLN A 31 -5.79 13.35 -10.78
C GLN A 31 -4.56 12.45 -10.66
N TYR A 32 -3.58 12.59 -11.55
CA TYR A 32 -2.36 11.78 -11.46
C TYR A 32 -1.63 12.02 -10.13
N VAL A 33 -1.36 10.93 -9.39
CA VAL A 33 -0.59 10.97 -8.12
C VAL A 33 0.74 10.24 -8.27
N SER A 34 0.72 9.02 -8.81
CA SER A 34 1.89 8.17 -9.04
C SER A 34 1.49 7.01 -9.95
N ASN A 35 2.45 6.46 -10.69
CA ASN A 35 2.26 5.24 -11.47
C ASN A 35 2.51 3.96 -10.65
N LYS A 36 2.77 4.07 -9.34
CA LYS A 36 3.05 2.94 -8.45
C LYS A 36 1.79 2.47 -7.74
N ILE A 37 1.35 1.26 -8.05
CA ILE A 37 0.14 0.66 -7.49
C ILE A 37 0.46 -0.38 -6.44
N ASN A 38 -0.51 -0.61 -5.57
CA ASN A 38 -0.51 -1.76 -4.68
C ASN A 38 -0.54 -3.06 -5.52
N ALA A 39 0.40 -3.97 -5.23
CA ALA A 39 0.56 -5.22 -5.97
C ALA A 39 -0.19 -6.40 -5.33
N GLY A 40 -0.85 -6.19 -4.19
CA GLY A 40 -1.54 -7.26 -3.45
C GLY A 40 -0.61 -8.27 -2.78
N LEU A 41 0.70 -8.01 -2.75
CA LEU A 41 1.70 -8.83 -2.06
C LEU A 41 2.22 -8.07 -0.84
N TYR A 42 2.20 -8.74 0.31
CA TYR A 42 2.59 -8.16 1.57
C TYR A 42 3.43 -9.12 2.41
N ILE A 43 4.38 -8.55 3.16
CA ILE A 43 5.22 -9.27 4.11
C ILE A 43 5.06 -8.56 5.45
N PHE A 44 4.68 -9.29 6.49
CA PHE A 44 4.43 -8.74 7.82
C PHE A 44 5.08 -9.60 8.90
N ASN A 45 5.39 -8.97 10.04
CA ASN A 45 5.55 -9.69 11.29
C ASN A 45 4.19 -10.20 11.78
N SER A 46 4.18 -11.31 12.51
CA SER A 46 2.95 -11.93 13.04
C SER A 46 2.12 -10.99 13.95
N SER A 47 2.75 -10.00 14.57
CA SER A 47 2.09 -8.96 15.38
C SER A 47 1.05 -8.13 14.61
N ILE A 48 1.00 -8.22 13.27
CA ILE A 48 -0.10 -7.61 12.51
C ILE A 48 -1.45 -8.25 12.86
N LEU A 49 -1.46 -9.53 13.25
CA LEU A 49 -2.69 -10.25 13.61
C LEU A 49 -3.36 -9.62 14.84
N ASP A 50 -2.58 -9.00 15.74
CA ASP A 50 -3.11 -8.29 16.91
C ASP A 50 -3.92 -7.04 16.54
N ARG A 51 -3.73 -6.53 15.31
CA ARG A 51 -4.49 -5.39 14.77
C ARG A 51 -5.79 -5.83 14.09
N ILE A 52 -6.04 -7.13 13.91
CA ILE A 52 -7.18 -7.66 13.17
C ILE A 52 -8.23 -8.17 14.15
N GLU A 53 -9.41 -7.56 14.14
CA GLU A 53 -10.56 -8.03 14.90
C GLU A 53 -11.15 -9.32 14.30
N LEU A 54 -11.80 -10.15 15.12
CA LEU A 54 -12.48 -11.39 14.70
C LEU A 54 -13.82 -11.10 13.96
N ARG A 55 -13.73 -10.29 12.92
CA ARG A 55 -14.81 -9.94 11.99
C ARG A 55 -14.23 -9.69 10.60
N PRO A 56 -15.07 -9.64 9.54
CA PRO A 56 -14.63 -9.15 8.24
C PRO A 56 -13.90 -7.81 8.40
N THR A 57 -12.64 -7.78 7.95
CA THR A 57 -11.74 -6.64 8.11
C THR A 57 -11.01 -6.41 6.80
N SER A 58 -11.08 -5.17 6.30
CA SER A 58 -10.29 -4.75 5.15
C SER A 58 -8.95 -4.21 5.63
N ILE A 59 -7.87 -4.94 5.38
CA ILE A 59 -6.52 -4.50 5.76
C ILE A 59 -6.19 -3.14 5.13
N GLU A 60 -6.56 -2.93 3.86
CA GLU A 60 -6.26 -1.68 3.14
C GLU A 60 -7.00 -0.46 3.68
N LYS A 61 -8.21 -0.65 4.21
CA LYS A 61 -9.06 0.46 4.71
C LYS A 61 -8.94 0.68 6.21
N GLU A 62 -8.66 -0.37 6.97
CA GLU A 62 -8.71 -0.34 8.44
C GLU A 62 -7.32 -0.41 9.07
N ILE A 63 -6.40 -1.19 8.49
CA ILE A 63 -5.10 -1.49 9.13
C ILE A 63 -3.97 -0.65 8.54
N PHE A 64 -3.88 -0.59 7.21
CA PHE A 64 -2.81 0.15 6.52
C PHE A 64 -2.78 1.64 6.82
N PRO A 65 -3.90 2.38 6.91
CA PRO A 65 -3.87 3.78 7.28
C PRO A 65 -3.25 4.00 8.67
N ALA A 66 -3.59 3.15 9.64
CA ALA A 66 -3.02 3.20 11.00
C ALA A 66 -1.52 2.86 10.98
N MET A 67 -1.10 1.79 10.30
CA MET A 67 0.31 1.43 10.19
C MET A 67 1.15 2.49 9.46
N ALA A 68 0.59 3.15 8.44
CA ALA A 68 1.25 4.26 7.75
C ALA A 68 1.41 5.48 8.67
N ALA A 69 0.37 5.84 9.44
CA ALA A 69 0.45 6.90 10.45
C ALA A 69 1.49 6.59 11.53
N ASP A 70 1.59 5.33 11.95
CA ASP A 70 2.61 4.82 12.90
C ASP A 70 4.01 4.70 12.28
N LYS A 71 4.18 4.99 10.98
CA LYS A 71 5.45 4.86 10.23
C LYS A 71 6.00 3.42 10.22
N GLN A 72 5.12 2.43 10.27
CA GLN A 72 5.44 0.99 10.30
C GLN A 72 5.20 0.28 8.96
N LEU A 73 4.81 1.02 7.92
CA LEU A 73 4.49 0.46 6.62
C LEU A 73 5.43 1.00 5.53
N TYR A 74 5.96 0.11 4.70
CA TYR A 74 6.98 0.41 3.72
C TYR A 74 6.64 -0.24 2.37
N ALA A 75 6.97 0.44 1.29
CA ALA A 75 6.83 -0.02 -0.08
C ALA A 75 8.14 -0.61 -0.58
N TYR A 76 8.08 -1.84 -1.10
CA TYR A 76 9.15 -2.42 -1.88
C TYR A 76 8.77 -2.45 -3.36
N GLU A 77 9.60 -1.87 -4.21
CA GLU A 77 9.41 -1.87 -5.67
C GLU A 77 9.91 -3.21 -6.24
N LEU A 78 8.97 -4.07 -6.64
CA LEU A 78 9.31 -5.34 -7.26
C LEU A 78 9.74 -5.10 -8.70
N LYS A 79 10.96 -5.51 -9.04
CA LYS A 79 11.46 -5.48 -10.41
C LYS A 79 10.94 -6.72 -11.15
N GLY A 80 10.04 -6.50 -12.11
CA GLY A 80 9.46 -7.57 -12.94
C GLY A 80 7.98 -7.32 -13.25
N LYS A 81 7.44 -8.06 -14.22
CA LYS A 81 5.99 -8.05 -14.51
C LYS A 81 5.30 -9.06 -13.60
N ILE A 82 4.36 -8.57 -12.79
CA ILE A 82 3.44 -9.39 -11.98
C ILE A 82 2.05 -9.43 -12.64
N ILE A 83 1.85 -8.58 -13.66
CA ILE A 83 0.63 -8.40 -14.47
C ILE A 83 1.03 -8.00 -15.90
#